data_AF-A0A352IPB0-F1
#
_entry.id   AF-A0A352IPB0-F1
#
_cell.length_a   1.000
_cell.length_b   1.000
_cell.length_c   1.000
_cell.angle_alpha   90.00
_cell.angle_beta   90.00
_cell.angle_gamma   90.00
#
_symmetry.space_group_name_H-M   'P 1'
#
loop_
_entity.id
_entity.type
_entity.pdbx_description
1 polymer ?
#
loop_
_entity_poly.entity_id
_entity_poly.type
_entity_poly.pdbx_seq_one_letter_code
_entity_poly.pdbx_strand_id
1 'polypeptide(L)'
;EQRPASIRGWERRFWQGSHDHRGTPEAPGRVVTLVEKPNAVCKGMAFRVSPKVFEHLDVREKNGYLRLSITLTFDDGSHADGLVYIATEDNEAFLGHAPDADIARQIASASGPSGPNADYLLRLAESLRAMGADCPHTFAIESHLRDELS
;
A
#
# COMPACT_ATOMS: atom_id res chain seq x y z
N GLU A 1 2.41 9.56 17.81
CA GLU A 1 3.16 10.51 16.96
C GLU A 1 3.17 9.95 15.55
N GLN A 2 2.99 10.78 14.53
CA GLN A 2 3.08 10.40 13.13
C GLN A 2 3.94 11.44 12.40
N ARG A 3 4.88 11.00 11.57
CA ARG A 3 5.80 11.88 10.82
C ARG A 3 5.99 11.35 9.39
N PRO A 4 5.92 12.21 8.35
CA PRO A 4 6.28 11.80 6.99
C PRO A 4 7.69 11.23 6.96
N ALA A 5 7.85 10.12 6.24
CA ALA A 5 9.12 9.43 6.10
C ALA A 5 9.23 8.77 4.73
N SER A 6 10.44 8.39 4.35
CA SER A 6 10.70 7.63 3.13
C SER A 6 11.61 6.44 3.40
N ILE A 7 11.47 5.42 2.56
CA ILE A 7 12.35 4.26 2.51
C ILE A 7 13.00 4.15 1.13
N ARG A 8 14.20 3.58 1.08
CA ARG A 8 14.98 3.41 -0.16
C ARG A 8 14.96 1.96 -0.63
N GLY A 9 15.06 1.75 -1.94
CA GLY A 9 15.10 0.41 -2.53
C GLY A 9 13.74 -0.22 -2.74
N TRP A 10 12.65 0.55 -2.56
CA TRP A 10 11.28 0.06 -2.63
C TRP A 10 10.41 0.99 -3.46
N GLU A 11 9.42 0.41 -4.13
CA GLU A 11 8.34 1.13 -4.75
C GLU A 11 6.98 0.55 -4.37
N ARG A 12 5.98 1.43 -4.32
CA ARG A 12 4.60 1.04 -4.01
C ARG A 12 3.88 0.53 -5.26
N ARG A 13 3.16 -0.58 -5.16
CA ARG A 13 2.38 -1.18 -6.25
C ARG A 13 1.04 -1.74 -5.80
N PHE A 14 0.00 -1.59 -6.62
CA PHE A 14 -1.33 -2.18 -6.42
C PHE A 14 -1.39 -3.66 -6.85
N TRP A 15 -0.41 -4.43 -6.40
CA TRP A 15 -0.20 -5.82 -6.83
C TRP A 15 -0.67 -6.83 -5.79
N GLN A 16 -1.23 -6.37 -4.67
CA GLN A 16 -1.75 -7.24 -3.64
C GLN A 16 -3.28 -7.33 -3.72
N GLY A 17 -3.80 -8.54 -3.75
CA GLY A 17 -5.21 -8.86 -3.65
C GLY A 17 -5.73 -8.64 -2.22
N SER A 18 -6.93 -8.09 -2.10
CA SER A 18 -7.65 -7.96 -0.83
C SER A 18 -8.94 -8.76 -0.86
N HIS A 19 -8.95 -9.88 -0.14
CA HIS A 19 -10.06 -10.85 -0.11
C HIS A 19 -10.99 -10.65 1.11
N ASP A 20 -10.60 -9.80 2.06
CA ASP A 20 -11.21 -9.69 3.40
C ASP A 20 -11.48 -8.25 3.85
N HIS A 21 -10.96 -7.25 3.14
CA HIS A 21 -11.10 -5.84 3.48
C HIS A 21 -11.73 -5.03 2.35
N ARG A 22 -11.09 -5.00 1.18
CA ARG A 22 -11.49 -4.18 0.02
C ARG A 22 -12.09 -4.98 -1.13
N GLY A 23 -12.24 -6.28 -0.95
CA GLY A 23 -12.98 -7.18 -1.81
C GLY A 23 -13.48 -8.38 -1.00
N THR A 24 -13.81 -9.45 -1.72
CA THR A 24 -14.21 -10.74 -1.14
C THR A 24 -13.32 -11.87 -1.68
N PRO A 25 -13.39 -13.10 -1.15
CA PRO A 25 -12.66 -14.24 -1.71
C PRO A 25 -12.98 -14.49 -3.20
N GLU A 26 -14.24 -14.28 -3.61
CA GLU A 26 -14.70 -14.50 -4.98
C GLU A 26 -14.42 -13.31 -5.91
N ALA A 27 -14.35 -12.10 -5.35
CA ALA A 27 -14.11 -10.86 -6.07
C ALA A 27 -13.09 -9.99 -5.31
N PRO A 28 -11.79 -10.34 -5.37
CA PRO A 28 -10.77 -9.61 -4.64
C PRO A 28 -10.59 -8.18 -5.13
N GLY A 29 -10.37 -7.29 -4.18
CA GLY A 29 -9.88 -5.94 -4.46
C GLY A 29 -8.39 -5.92 -4.76
N ARG A 30 -7.85 -4.74 -5.10
CA ARG A 30 -6.41 -4.44 -5.15
C ARG A 30 -6.02 -3.40 -4.11
N VAL A 31 -5.02 -3.75 -3.31
CA VAL A 31 -4.37 -2.90 -2.30
C VAL A 31 -2.87 -2.84 -2.56
N VAL A 32 -2.18 -1.97 -1.85
CA VAL A 32 -0.76 -1.75 -2.10
C VAL A 32 0.13 -2.75 -1.36
N THR A 33 1.21 -3.14 -2.02
CA THR A 33 2.39 -3.75 -1.41
C THR A 33 3.64 -2.94 -1.81
N LEU A 34 4.78 -3.29 -1.23
CA LEU A 34 6.09 -2.79 -1.61
C LEU A 34 6.82 -3.84 -2.43
N VAL A 35 7.41 -3.42 -3.54
CA VAL A 35 8.29 -4.29 -4.35
C VAL A 35 9.68 -3.69 -4.40
N GLU A 36 10.68 -4.56 -4.47
CA GLU A 36 12.08 -4.13 -4.54
C GLU A 36 12.32 -3.35 -5.84
N LYS A 37 12.92 -2.17 -5.70
CA LYS A 37 13.40 -1.39 -6.83
C LYS A 37 14.65 -0.62 -6.44
N PRO A 38 15.82 -1.06 -6.92
CA PRO A 38 17.07 -0.34 -6.68
C PRO A 38 16.94 1.14 -7.02
N ASN A 39 17.49 1.99 -6.16
CA ASN A 39 17.49 3.45 -6.28
C ASN A 39 16.12 4.15 -6.18
N ALA A 40 15.02 3.42 -5.98
CA ALA A 40 13.72 4.04 -5.72
C ALA A 40 13.64 4.61 -4.29
N VAL A 41 12.82 5.63 -4.13
CA VAL A 41 12.44 6.21 -2.84
C VAL A 41 10.92 6.15 -2.73
N CYS A 42 10.41 5.44 -1.71
CA CYS A 42 8.99 5.35 -1.44
C CYS A 42 8.64 6.21 -0.22
N LYS A 43 7.91 7.31 -0.45
CA LYS A 43 7.44 8.22 0.61
C LYS A 43 6.12 7.73 1.23
N GLY A 44 5.99 7.87 2.54
CA GLY A 44 4.83 7.46 3.34
C GLY A 44 4.83 8.14 4.71
N MET A 45 4.17 7.51 5.67
CA MET A 45 4.00 8.01 7.03
C MET A 45 4.56 6.99 8.03
N ALA A 46 5.44 7.44 8.92
CA ALA A 46 5.92 6.65 10.05
C ALA A 46 5.04 6.91 11.27
N PHE A 47 4.64 5.85 11.97
CA PHE A 47 3.84 5.94 13.18
C PHE A 47 4.63 5.41 14.37
N ARG A 48 4.72 6.20 15.44
CA ARG A 48 5.24 5.72 16.72
C ARG A 48 4.13 5.00 17.48
N VAL A 49 4.21 3.67 17.50
CA VAL A 49 3.25 2.78 18.16
C VAL A 49 3.86 2.14 19.41
N SER A 50 3.02 1.73 20.36
CA SER A 50 3.49 1.00 21.54
C SER A 50 3.72 -0.49 21.22
N PRO A 51 4.57 -1.20 21.99
CA PRO A 51 4.83 -2.63 21.80
C PRO A 51 3.56 -3.50 21.68
N LYS A 52 2.50 -3.17 22.44
CA LYS A 52 1.22 -3.89 22.43
C LYS A 52 0.49 -3.85 21.08
N VAL A 53 0.76 -2.86 20.23
CA VAL A 53 0.19 -2.79 18.87
C VAL A 53 0.82 -3.87 17.98
N PHE A 54 2.10 -4.19 18.18
CA PHE A 54 2.79 -5.22 17.41
C PHE A 54 2.25 -6.62 17.72
N GLU A 55 1.90 -6.92 18.97
CA GLU A 55 1.27 -8.20 19.33
C GLU A 55 -0.05 -8.44 18.57
N HIS A 56 -0.80 -7.37 18.29
CA HIS A 56 -2.04 -7.44 17.53
C HIS A 56 -1.80 -7.53 16.01
N LEU A 57 -0.72 -6.91 15.51
CA LEU A 57 -0.32 -6.98 14.10
C LEU A 57 0.26 -8.35 13.75
N ASP A 58 1.08 -8.95 14.62
CA ASP A 58 1.64 -10.30 14.42
C ASP A 58 0.53 -11.38 14.36
N VAL A 59 -0.61 -11.17 15.04
CA VAL A 59 -1.80 -12.04 14.92
C VAL A 59 -2.54 -11.85 13.60
N ARG A 60 -2.66 -10.60 13.15
CA ARG A 60 -3.36 -10.21 11.91
C ARG A 60 -2.56 -10.56 10.64
N GLU A 61 -1.24 -10.69 10.76
CA GLU A 61 -0.34 -10.94 9.63
C GLU A 61 0.10 -12.40 9.46
N LYS A 62 -0.59 -13.34 10.11
CA LYS A 62 -0.45 -14.79 9.84
C LYS A 62 -0.72 -15.20 8.37
N ASN A 63 -1.18 -14.29 7.51
CA ASN A 63 -1.56 -14.53 6.12
C ASN A 63 -0.53 -14.00 5.09
N GLY A 64 0.77 -14.11 5.39
CA GLY A 64 1.84 -14.04 4.38
C GLY A 64 2.51 -12.67 4.16
N TYR A 65 2.48 -11.77 5.14
CA TYR A 65 3.30 -10.55 5.09
C TYR A 65 4.62 -10.79 5.82
N LEU A 66 5.72 -10.33 5.21
CA LEU A 66 7.05 -10.30 5.78
C LEU A 66 7.27 -8.97 6.52
N ARG A 67 7.72 -9.08 7.77
CA ARG A 67 8.12 -7.93 8.59
C ARG A 67 9.60 -7.64 8.36
N LEU A 68 9.91 -6.46 7.82
CA LEU A 68 11.28 -6.00 7.59
C LEU A 68 11.64 -4.84 8.50
N SER A 69 12.85 -4.91 9.07
CA SER A 69 13.50 -3.75 9.70
C SER A 69 14.16 -2.91 8.62
N ILE A 70 13.81 -1.63 8.54
CA ILE A 70 14.28 -0.72 7.50
C ILE A 70 14.61 0.65 8.07
N THR A 71 15.63 1.30 7.51
CA THR A 71 15.95 2.69 7.83
C THR A 71 14.93 3.63 7.21
N LEU A 72 14.22 4.36 8.07
CA LEU A 72 13.35 5.47 7.70
C LEU A 72 14.17 6.75 7.57
N THR A 73 13.89 7.55 6.54
CA THR A 73 14.45 8.90 6.38
C THR A 73 13.33 9.92 6.49
N PHE A 74 13.43 10.84 7.45
CA PHE A 74 12.44 11.91 7.66
C PHE A 74 12.75 13.16 6.82
N ASP A 75 11.78 14.06 6.69
CA ASP A 75 11.92 15.29 5.89
C ASP A 75 13.00 16.26 6.41
N ASP A 76 13.38 16.17 7.69
CA ASP A 76 14.49 16.93 8.30
C ASP A 76 15.88 16.29 8.07
N GLY A 77 15.93 15.18 7.34
CA GLY A 77 17.15 14.39 7.09
C GLY A 77 17.55 13.47 8.24
N SER A 78 16.81 13.44 9.35
CA SER A 78 17.05 12.47 10.42
C SER A 78 16.65 11.05 10.00
N HIS A 79 17.20 10.06 10.70
CA HIS A 79 16.97 8.65 10.44
C HIS A 79 16.54 7.91 11.70
N ALA A 80 15.73 6.87 11.53
CA ALA A 80 15.41 5.91 12.57
C ALA A 80 15.17 4.53 11.97
N ASP A 81 15.41 3.48 12.76
CA ASP A 81 14.97 2.14 12.40
C ASP A 81 13.46 2.02 12.58
N GLY A 82 12.80 1.49 11.56
CA GLY A 82 11.38 1.26 11.52
C GLY A 82 11.04 -0.13 11.02
N LEU A 83 9.76 -0.45 11.10
CA LEU A 83 9.22 -1.70 10.62
C LEU A 83 8.26 -1.44 9.48
N VAL A 84 8.38 -2.24 8.43
CA VAL A 84 7.44 -2.28 7.32
C VAL A 84 6.96 -3.71 7.13
N TYR A 85 5.72 -3.84 6.71
CA TYR A 85 5.09 -5.12 6.40
C TYR A 85 4.88 -5.19 4.89
N ILE A 86 5.36 -6.28 4.27
CA ILE A 86 5.42 -6.43 2.83
C ILE A 86 4.84 -7.78 2.46
N ALA A 87 3.85 -7.81 1.57
CA ALA A 87 3.48 -9.05 0.92
C ALA A 87 4.48 -9.33 -0.18
N THR A 88 5.23 -10.43 -0.03
CA THR A 88 6.20 -10.90 -1.02
C THR A 88 5.49 -11.52 -2.22
N GLU A 89 6.22 -11.76 -3.31
CA GLU A 89 5.66 -12.40 -4.52
C GLU A 89 5.16 -13.83 -4.26
N ASP A 90 5.69 -14.50 -3.24
CA ASP A 90 5.25 -15.84 -2.80
C ASP A 90 3.93 -15.82 -2.01
N ASN A 91 3.37 -14.64 -1.71
CA ASN A 91 2.07 -14.53 -1.04
C ASN A 91 0.95 -14.99 -2.00
N GLU A 92 0.04 -15.86 -1.55
CA GLU A 92 -1.06 -16.37 -2.39
C GLU A 92 -1.98 -15.26 -2.93
N ALA A 93 -2.07 -14.13 -2.22
CA ALA A 93 -2.81 -12.97 -2.65
C ALA A 93 -1.97 -11.97 -3.46
N PHE A 94 -0.72 -12.27 -3.81
CA PHE A 94 0.06 -11.47 -4.76
C PHE A 94 -0.48 -11.66 -6.18
N LEU A 95 -1.18 -10.64 -6.70
CA LEU A 95 -1.75 -10.63 -8.05
C LEU A 95 -0.75 -10.14 -9.11
N GLY A 96 0.36 -9.55 -8.67
CA GLY A 96 1.41 -9.03 -9.55
C GLY A 96 0.97 -7.90 -10.46
N HIS A 97 1.82 -7.65 -11.46
CA HIS A 97 1.63 -6.62 -12.47
C HIS A 97 0.38 -6.89 -13.33
N ALA A 98 -0.37 -5.82 -13.59
CA ALA A 98 -1.42 -5.75 -14.59
C ALA A 98 -1.44 -4.32 -15.17
N PRO A 99 -2.01 -4.09 -16.37
CA PRO A 99 -2.18 -2.74 -16.91
C PRO A 99 -2.93 -1.83 -15.92
N ASP A 100 -2.52 -0.56 -15.81
CA ASP A 100 -3.09 0.37 -14.82
C ASP A 100 -4.62 0.52 -14.97
N ALA A 101 -5.13 0.51 -16.20
CA ALA A 101 -6.56 0.54 -16.49
C ALA A 101 -7.30 -0.73 -16.01
N ASP A 102 -6.66 -1.91 -16.10
CA ASP A 102 -7.23 -3.17 -15.64
C ASP A 102 -7.30 -3.19 -14.11
N ILE A 103 -6.24 -2.69 -13.45
CA ILE A 103 -6.21 -2.48 -12.01
C ILE A 103 -7.34 -1.52 -11.59
N ALA A 104 -7.52 -0.41 -12.30
CA ALA A 104 -8.57 0.57 -12.02
C ALA A 104 -9.97 -0.05 -12.15
N ARG A 105 -10.25 -0.84 -13.19
CA ARG A 105 -11.53 -1.56 -13.35
C ARG A 105 -11.79 -2.56 -12.22
N GLN A 106 -10.77 -3.31 -11.81
CA GLN A 106 -10.89 -4.20 -10.66
C GLN A 106 -11.22 -3.41 -9.38
N ILE A 107 -10.54 -2.28 -9.14
CA ILE A 107 -10.79 -1.40 -7.99
C ILE A 107 -12.19 -0.77 -8.05
N ALA A 108 -12.67 -0.37 -9.22
CA ALA A 108 -14.00 0.23 -9.39
C ALA A 108 -15.14 -0.72 -9.02
N SER A 109 -14.97 -2.01 -9.34
CA SER A 109 -15.99 -3.04 -9.10
C SER A 109 -15.90 -3.75 -7.74
N ALA A 110 -14.76 -3.68 -7.07
CA ALA A 110 -14.54 -4.40 -5.82
C ALA A 110 -15.02 -3.63 -4.57
N SER A 111 -15.66 -4.36 -3.65
CA SER A 111 -16.01 -3.87 -2.32
C SER A 111 -15.92 -5.02 -1.32
N GLY A 112 -15.45 -4.70 -0.11
CA GLY A 112 -15.34 -5.67 0.97
C GLY A 112 -15.90 -5.12 2.30
N PRO A 113 -15.67 -5.84 3.41
CA PRO A 113 -16.13 -5.43 4.74
C PRO A 113 -15.64 -4.04 5.19
N SER A 114 -14.53 -3.55 4.64
CA SER A 114 -13.99 -2.20 4.92
C SER A 114 -14.49 -1.13 3.94
N GLY A 115 -15.48 -1.47 3.10
CA GLY A 115 -16.09 -0.60 2.10
C GLY A 115 -15.51 -0.76 0.70
N PRO A 116 -15.89 0.13 -0.24
CA PRO A 116 -15.44 0.11 -1.62
C PRO A 116 -13.92 0.17 -1.74
N ASN A 117 -13.34 -0.51 -2.74
CA ASN A 117 -11.91 -0.39 -3.01
C ASN A 117 -11.55 0.98 -3.58
N ALA A 118 -12.46 1.62 -4.32
CA ALA A 118 -12.28 2.99 -4.82
C ALA A 118 -11.94 3.99 -3.69
N ASP A 119 -12.65 3.92 -2.56
CA ASP A 119 -12.37 4.75 -1.38
C ASP A 119 -10.93 4.61 -0.86
N TYR A 120 -10.39 3.39 -0.92
CA TYR A 120 -9.01 3.13 -0.50
C TYR A 120 -8.01 3.83 -1.41
N LEU A 121 -8.15 3.67 -2.73
CA LEU A 121 -7.26 4.30 -3.71
C LEU A 121 -7.33 5.83 -3.61
N LEU A 122 -8.53 6.41 -3.58
CA LEU A 122 -8.72 7.86 -3.58
C LEU A 122 -8.14 8.50 -2.30
N ARG A 123 -8.38 7.92 -1.12
CA ARG A 123 -7.81 8.42 0.14
C ARG A 123 -6.29 8.27 0.21
N LEU A 124 -5.75 7.17 -0.34
CA LEU A 124 -4.31 6.99 -0.42
C LEU A 124 -3.68 8.04 -1.34
N ALA A 125 -4.24 8.25 -2.53
CA ALA A 125 -3.75 9.23 -3.49
C ALA A 125 -3.79 10.66 -2.92
N GLU A 126 -4.88 11.03 -2.24
CA GLU A 126 -4.98 12.30 -1.51
C GLU A 126 -3.88 12.45 -0.46
N SER A 127 -3.71 11.44 0.39
CA SER A 127 -2.67 11.45 1.44
C SER A 127 -1.26 11.58 0.86
N LEU A 128 -0.99 10.92 -0.27
CA LEU A 128 0.30 11.00 -0.96
C LEU A 128 0.56 12.37 -1.57
N ARG A 129 -0.45 12.98 -2.19
CA ARG A 129 -0.37 14.36 -2.69
C ARG A 129 -0.13 15.34 -1.55
N ALA A 130 -0.84 15.20 -0.41
CA ALA A 130 -0.64 16.05 0.77
C ALA A 130 0.77 15.96 1.35
N MET A 131 1.45 14.81 1.18
CA MET A 131 2.85 14.62 1.60
C MET A 131 3.89 15.03 0.53
N GLY A 132 3.45 15.47 -0.65
CA GLY A 132 4.35 15.75 -1.78
C GLY A 132 5.08 14.51 -2.29
N ALA A 133 4.46 13.34 -2.20
CA ALA A 133 5.04 12.09 -2.67
C ALA A 133 4.87 11.95 -4.19
N ASP A 134 5.95 11.62 -4.89
CA ASP A 134 5.88 11.20 -6.30
C ASP A 134 5.51 9.71 -6.37
N CYS A 135 4.31 9.40 -6.84
CA CYS A 135 3.78 8.04 -6.89
C CYS A 135 3.03 7.78 -8.20
N PRO A 136 3.76 7.72 -9.34
CA PRO A 136 3.16 7.73 -10.67
C PRO A 136 2.18 6.58 -10.89
N HIS A 137 2.49 5.37 -10.41
CA HIS A 137 1.58 4.23 -10.53
C HIS A 137 0.26 4.43 -9.76
N THR A 138 0.30 4.98 -8.54
CA THR A 138 -0.93 5.26 -7.77
C THR A 138 -1.78 6.32 -8.48
N PHE A 139 -1.14 7.38 -8.99
CA PHE A 139 -1.84 8.47 -9.66
C PHE A 139 -2.37 8.08 -11.05
N ALA A 140 -1.68 7.20 -11.78
CA ALA A 140 -2.15 6.65 -13.04
C ALA A 140 -3.42 5.80 -12.85
N ILE A 141 -3.42 4.90 -11.87
CA ILE A 141 -4.61 4.11 -11.53
C ILE A 141 -5.75 5.02 -11.04
N GLU A 142 -5.45 6.06 -10.24
CA GLU A 142 -6.46 7.04 -9.84
C GLU A 142 -7.11 7.72 -11.05
N SER A 143 -6.31 8.13 -12.04
CA SER A 143 -6.84 8.75 -13.26
C SER A 143 -7.80 7.81 -13.99
N HIS A 144 -7.38 6.57 -14.24
CA HIS A 144 -8.23 5.57 -14.87
C HIS A 144 -9.50 5.28 -14.04
N LEU A 145 -9.40 5.22 -12.71
CA LEU A 145 -10.56 5.00 -11.84
C LEU A 145 -11.58 6.13 -11.99
N ARG A 146 -11.12 7.39 -12.11
CA ARG A 146 -12.03 8.54 -12.28
C ARG A 146 -12.78 8.47 -13.61
N ASP A 147 -12.13 8.01 -14.67
CA ASP A 147 -12.74 7.82 -15.98
C ASP A 147 -13.77 6.66 -15.97
N GLU A 148 -13.52 5.60 -15.19
CA GLU A 148 -14.46 4.47 -15.05
C GLU A 148 -15.70 4.82 -14.20
N LEU A 149 -15.60 5.82 -13.32
CA LEU A 149 -16.69 6.26 -12.43
C LEU A 149 -17.52 7.44 -12.99
N SER A 150 -17.09 8.05 -14.10
CA SER A 150 -17.79 9.15 -14.77
C SER A 150 -18.90 8.65 -15.69
#